data_AF-A0A9W7EPS1-F1
#
_entry.id   AF-A0A9W7EPS1-F1
#
_cell.length_a   1.000
_cell.length_b   1.000
_cell.length_c   1.000
_cell.angle_alpha   90.00
_cell.angle_beta   90.00
_cell.angle_gamma   90.00
#
_symmetry.space_group_name_H-M   'P 1'
#
loop_
_entity.id
_entity.type
_entity.pdbx_description
1 polymer ?
#
loop_
_entity_poly.entity_id
_entity_poly.type
_entity_poly.pdbx_seq_one_letter_code
_entity_poly.pdbx_strand_id
1 'polypeptide(L)'
;MSRSPSLLLFVFLGLTLSLSILLLSSPHDITPSPSLRKNVEKRYQTNTKSENILKCETLKIKYNIVDVLQEIREYEPRREWARLRCTSFFWSRDYGGNLLTDNVKVIKEEIITETKNSFSASAETDVDNIIVEKTKKNVDPMFGRHWPETPTPDIIHTLHGTSKPSSSGLPSSKTSVWDLVHSGHLKVSNGVCPTSPTKCCPKKDPKNVWGNSRNPLLAICTGVTSRGVGESDRHPGHLALFQKLMPSIVKTYDCDIDYLVVVGFDEGDPFYDSVEGQEEVREWFVNNMARPMAESGVEVKFVMVEVVNKQQKPGPVFNAMLREAYEAGADYYYRLNDDSELQLGDTSPPVSWPKVFIGALHSFGPPYGVVGPNGGLPRILTHDFVHRTHMEIFNGAYYPTPLVDWYMDDWVSHVYGKSRTIKATKFNVEHHTTHHGQRYKVDRSNEKKLRPLITQGRQMIANYAEKEGMVKASVIINDPMPPPFMDLPCGDWTGLKC
;
A
#
# COMPACT_ATOMS: atom_id res chain seq x y z
N MET A 1 -43.44 -60.93 -26.92
CA MET A 1 -42.92 -59.55 -26.90
C MET A 1 -42.86 -59.11 -25.46
N SER A 2 -41.64 -59.09 -24.91
CA SER A 2 -41.35 -59.44 -23.52
C SER A 2 -40.70 -58.29 -22.74
N ARG A 3 -41.29 -58.03 -21.56
CA ARG A 3 -40.74 -57.72 -20.23
C ARG A 3 -39.27 -57.23 -20.09
N SER A 4 -39.16 -56.15 -19.30
CA SER A 4 -38.06 -55.72 -18.40
C SER A 4 -37.17 -56.89 -17.88
N PRO A 5 -35.87 -56.69 -17.52
CA PRO A 5 -35.57 -56.07 -16.21
C PRO A 5 -34.16 -55.40 -15.99
N SER A 6 -34.03 -54.81 -14.80
CA SER A 6 -32.83 -54.73 -13.93
C SER A 6 -31.78 -53.64 -14.11
N LEU A 7 -31.87 -52.63 -13.23
CA LEU A 7 -30.78 -51.79 -12.74
C LEU A 7 -29.86 -52.63 -11.83
N LEU A 8 -28.54 -52.57 -12.04
CA LEU A 8 -27.54 -53.14 -11.12
C LEU A 8 -26.68 -52.02 -10.52
N LEU A 9 -26.70 -51.98 -9.20
CA LEU A 9 -25.92 -51.16 -8.28
C LEU A 9 -24.63 -51.94 -7.95
N PHE A 10 -23.45 -51.32 -8.03
CA PHE A 10 -22.22 -51.88 -7.45
C PHE A 10 -21.55 -50.88 -6.52
N VAL A 11 -21.71 -51.16 -5.22
CA VAL A 11 -20.88 -50.70 -4.11
C VAL A 11 -19.84 -51.78 -3.87
N PHE A 12 -18.56 -51.41 -3.72
CA PHE A 12 -17.54 -52.32 -3.19
C PHE A 12 -17.08 -51.83 -1.81
N LEU A 13 -17.38 -52.65 -0.81
CA LEU A 13 -16.88 -52.63 0.56
C LEU A 13 -16.32 -54.04 0.80
N GLY A 14 -15.07 -54.14 1.27
CA GLY A 14 -14.48 -55.38 1.78
C GLY A 14 -13.61 -55.04 2.99
N LEU A 15 -14.09 -55.37 4.19
CA LEU A 15 -13.73 -56.55 5.02
C LEU A 15 -12.33 -56.40 5.65
N THR A 16 -12.16 -55.97 6.90
CA THR A 16 -12.41 -56.61 8.23
C THR A 16 -11.64 -57.91 8.52
N LEU A 17 -10.83 -57.86 9.58
CA LEU A 17 -10.56 -58.92 10.57
C LEU A 17 -10.23 -58.16 11.88
N SER A 18 -11.05 -58.06 12.95
CA SER A 18 -11.64 -59.00 13.91
C SER A 18 -10.64 -59.74 14.82
N LEU A 19 -10.53 -59.31 16.09
CA LEU A 19 -10.87 -60.04 17.35
C LEU A 19 -10.38 -59.20 18.56
N SER A 20 -11.27 -58.65 19.42
CA SER A 20 -11.83 -59.22 20.68
C SER A 20 -10.76 -59.30 21.81
N ILE A 21 -10.90 -58.87 23.07
CA ILE A 21 -11.91 -59.01 24.16
C ILE A 21 -11.45 -58.02 25.28
N LEU A 22 -12.26 -57.06 25.77
CA LEU A 22 -13.14 -57.08 26.98
C LEU A 22 -12.40 -56.97 28.34
N LEU A 23 -12.59 -55.84 29.05
CA LEU A 23 -13.11 -55.71 30.45
C LEU A 23 -12.55 -54.50 31.23
N LEU A 24 -13.50 -53.68 31.72
CA LEU A 24 -13.64 -53.03 33.04
C LEU A 24 -12.45 -52.27 33.68
N SER A 25 -12.67 -51.00 34.05
CA SER A 25 -12.61 -50.48 35.44
C SER A 25 -12.70 -48.94 35.50
N SER A 26 -13.29 -48.45 36.60
CA SER A 26 -13.70 -47.08 36.95
C SER A 26 -12.57 -46.02 37.11
N PRO A 27 -12.92 -44.73 37.30
CA PRO A 27 -12.00 -43.61 37.29
C PRO A 27 -11.37 -43.37 38.67
N HIS A 28 -10.10 -42.94 38.69
CA HIS A 28 -9.51 -42.35 39.88
C HIS A 28 -8.64 -41.14 39.55
N ASP A 29 -8.82 -40.15 40.41
CA ASP A 29 -8.11 -38.88 40.55
C ASP A 29 -6.59 -39.02 40.47
N ILE A 30 -5.95 -38.08 39.76
CA ILE A 30 -4.52 -37.81 39.91
C ILE A 30 -4.36 -36.31 40.20
N THR A 31 -4.15 -36.03 41.49
CA THR A 31 -3.49 -34.83 41.98
C THR A 31 -1.98 -34.94 41.72
N PRO A 32 -1.27 -33.88 41.28
CA PRO A 32 0.19 -33.88 41.27
C PRO A 32 0.75 -33.46 42.64
N SER A 33 1.67 -34.29 43.13
CA SER A 33 2.46 -34.11 44.35
C SER A 33 3.52 -32.98 44.23
N PRO A 34 3.88 -32.30 45.34
CA PRO A 34 4.82 -31.18 45.36
C PRO A 34 6.26 -31.61 45.73
N SER A 35 7.21 -31.44 44.80
CA SER A 35 8.65 -31.42 45.15
C SER A 35 9.52 -30.86 44.02
N LEU A 36 9.95 -29.59 44.16
CA LEU A 36 11.34 -29.13 43.95
C LEU A 36 11.39 -27.60 44.16
N ARG A 37 11.65 -27.18 45.40
CA ARG A 37 12.09 -25.84 45.77
C ARG A 37 13.40 -25.97 46.53
N LYS A 38 14.45 -25.38 45.97
CA LYS A 38 15.62 -24.73 46.60
C LYS A 38 16.88 -25.00 45.79
N ASN A 39 17.45 -23.94 45.21
CA ASN A 39 18.84 -23.53 45.43
C ASN A 39 19.12 -22.32 44.55
N VAL A 40 19.42 -21.18 45.18
CA VAL A 40 20.46 -20.20 44.87
C VAL A 40 20.07 -18.90 45.58
N GLU A 41 20.53 -18.78 46.82
CA GLU A 41 20.56 -17.53 47.57
C GLU A 41 21.85 -17.54 48.41
N LYS A 42 22.90 -16.87 47.92
CA LYS A 42 23.96 -16.18 48.68
C LYS A 42 25.20 -15.95 47.82
N ARG A 43 25.47 -14.68 47.49
CA ARG A 43 26.70 -13.92 47.82
C ARG A 43 26.79 -12.70 46.91
N TYR A 44 26.61 -11.51 47.49
CA TYR A 44 27.58 -10.41 47.51
C TYR A 44 26.87 -9.14 48.03
N GLN A 45 27.00 -8.88 49.33
CA GLN A 45 27.26 -7.53 49.85
C GLN A 45 28.78 -7.38 49.76
N THR A 46 29.43 -6.26 49.42
CA THR A 46 29.23 -4.84 49.74
C THR A 46 30.08 -4.02 48.73
N ASN A 47 29.59 -2.90 48.22
CA ASN A 47 30.32 -1.63 48.38
C ASN A 47 29.44 -0.42 48.10
N THR A 48 29.72 0.62 48.88
CA THR A 48 28.93 1.80 49.21
C THR A 48 28.95 2.93 48.19
N LYS A 49 27.91 3.78 48.31
CA LYS A 49 27.87 5.24 48.09
C LYS A 49 27.91 5.76 46.65
N SER A 50 26.77 6.27 46.20
CA SER A 50 26.58 7.72 46.02
C SER A 50 25.11 8.04 45.74
N GLU A 51 24.63 9.03 46.48
CA GLU A 51 23.32 9.67 46.34
C GLU A 51 23.28 10.49 45.04
N ASN A 52 22.15 10.43 44.32
CA ASN A 52 21.55 11.56 43.59
C ASN A 52 20.15 11.15 43.13
N ILE A 53 19.16 11.47 43.97
CA ILE A 53 17.74 11.35 43.65
C ILE A 53 17.34 12.63 42.90
N LEU A 54 17.18 12.54 41.58
CA LEU A 54 16.37 13.51 40.82
C LEU A 54 14.98 12.88 40.62
N LYS A 55 13.97 13.53 41.20
CA LYS A 55 12.56 13.17 41.08
C LYS A 55 12.08 13.42 39.65
N CYS A 56 11.59 12.39 38.97
CA CYS A 56 10.62 12.53 37.89
C CYS A 56 9.34 11.82 38.32
N GLU A 57 8.28 12.59 38.54
CA GLU A 57 6.95 12.09 38.86
C GLU A 57 6.40 11.29 37.67
N THR A 58 6.08 10.02 37.92
CA THR A 58 5.46 9.13 36.94
C THR A 58 3.94 9.19 37.12
N LEU A 59 3.23 9.59 36.06
CA LEU A 59 1.79 9.41 35.91
C LEU A 59 1.45 7.92 36.07
N LYS A 60 0.65 7.59 37.08
CA LYS A 60 0.06 6.27 37.28
C LYS A 60 -1.05 6.07 36.25
N ILE A 61 -0.77 5.32 35.18
CA ILE A 61 -1.79 4.66 34.38
C ILE A 61 -1.71 3.16 34.72
N LYS A 62 -2.77 2.63 35.34
CA LYS A 62 -2.92 1.20 35.62
C LYS A 62 -3.23 0.49 34.31
N TYR A 63 -2.32 -0.35 33.82
CA TYR A 63 -2.65 -1.41 32.87
C TYR A 63 -2.64 -2.77 33.59
N ASN A 64 -3.65 -3.58 33.27
CA ASN A 64 -3.84 -4.91 33.80
C ASN A 64 -2.83 -5.86 33.15
N ILE A 65 -1.90 -6.37 33.96
CA ILE A 65 -0.76 -7.21 33.52
C ILE A 65 -1.20 -8.56 32.92
N VAL A 66 -2.48 -8.93 33.10
CA VAL A 66 -3.04 -10.20 32.62
C VAL A 66 -3.29 -10.19 31.10
N ASP A 67 -3.63 -9.04 30.51
CA ASP A 67 -3.92 -8.95 29.07
C ASP A 67 -2.64 -8.94 28.22
N VAL A 68 -1.55 -8.35 28.74
CA VAL A 68 -0.23 -8.31 28.06
C VAL A 68 0.46 -9.67 28.06
N LEU A 69 0.16 -10.54 29.04
CA LEU A 69 0.81 -11.85 29.15
C LEU A 69 0.18 -12.95 28.28
N GLN A 70 -0.99 -12.69 27.68
CA GLN A 70 -1.62 -13.61 26.74
C GLN A 70 -1.12 -13.40 25.29
N GLU A 71 -0.61 -12.22 24.97
CA GLU A 71 -0.03 -11.88 23.66
C GLU A 71 1.45 -12.29 23.51
N ILE A 72 2.17 -12.48 24.62
CA ILE A 72 3.62 -12.81 24.60
C ILE A 72 3.89 -14.34 24.48
N ARG A 73 2.86 -15.20 24.51
CA ARG A 73 3.05 -16.67 24.38
C ARG A 73 3.07 -17.21 22.96
N GLU A 74 2.77 -16.40 21.96
CA GLU A 74 2.91 -16.78 20.56
C GLU A 74 3.85 -15.77 19.91
N TYR A 75 4.93 -16.24 19.29
CA TYR A 75 6.03 -15.48 18.63
C TYR A 75 7.27 -15.16 19.49
N GLU A 76 8.19 -16.13 19.62
CA GLU A 76 9.64 -15.82 19.65
C GLU A 76 10.16 -15.64 18.21
N PRO A 77 11.09 -14.71 18.00
CA PRO A 77 12.46 -15.19 17.80
C PRO A 77 13.50 -14.43 18.62
N ARG A 78 14.57 -15.17 18.96
CA ARG A 78 15.72 -14.76 19.76
C ARG A 78 16.63 -13.72 19.06
N ARG A 79 17.03 -12.77 19.90
CA ARG A 79 18.34 -12.10 20.10
C ARG A 79 18.81 -10.94 19.20
N GLU A 80 19.07 -9.85 19.96
CA GLU A 80 20.13 -8.82 19.86
C GLU A 80 20.09 -7.96 18.58
N TRP A 81 20.00 -6.62 18.65
CA TRP A 81 20.93 -5.67 19.27
C TRP A 81 20.19 -4.46 19.87
N ALA A 82 20.52 -4.09 21.10
CA ALA A 82 20.23 -2.77 21.66
C ALA A 82 21.55 -1.99 21.81
N ARG A 83 21.71 -0.90 21.05
CA ARG A 83 22.69 0.16 21.35
C ARG A 83 21.94 1.43 21.69
N LEU A 84 21.84 1.70 22.99
CA LEU A 84 21.55 3.01 23.55
C LEU A 84 22.69 3.97 23.19
N ARG A 85 22.36 5.12 22.61
CA ARG A 85 23.19 6.34 22.75
C ARG A 85 22.33 7.42 23.37
N CYS A 86 22.58 7.65 24.66
CA CYS A 86 22.37 8.94 25.29
C CYS A 86 23.54 9.85 24.89
N THR A 87 23.28 10.99 24.28
CA THR A 87 24.17 12.15 24.36
C THR A 87 23.32 13.41 24.37
N SER A 88 23.14 13.94 25.58
CA SER A 88 22.86 15.35 25.84
C SER A 88 24.12 16.18 25.58
N PHE A 89 24.01 17.34 24.93
CA PHE A 89 24.92 18.46 25.15
C PHE A 89 24.16 19.79 25.00
N PHE A 90 24.22 20.56 26.08
CA PHE A 90 23.89 21.98 26.16
C PHE A 90 25.21 22.75 26.19
N TRP A 91 25.32 23.79 25.37
CA TRP A 91 26.09 25.05 25.48
C TRP A 91 25.93 25.70 24.10
N SER A 92 25.90 26.99 23.86
CA SER A 92 25.89 28.24 24.62
C SER A 92 26.08 29.30 23.51
N ARG A 93 25.57 30.49 23.75
CA ARG A 93 25.53 31.60 22.80
C ARG A 93 26.82 32.44 22.92
N ASP A 94 27.24 33.01 21.79
CA ASP A 94 28.19 34.12 21.58
C ASP A 94 29.69 33.91 21.87
N TYR A 95 30.51 33.93 20.81
CA TYR A 95 31.65 34.84 20.62
C TYR A 95 32.04 34.87 19.13
N GLY A 96 32.20 36.07 18.57
CA GLY A 96 32.55 36.30 17.17
C GLY A 96 34.02 36.03 16.81
N GLY A 97 34.29 35.96 15.50
CA GLY A 97 35.65 35.91 14.97
C GLY A 97 35.68 35.57 13.48
N ASN A 98 35.75 36.59 12.64
CA ASN A 98 36.14 36.49 11.24
C ASN A 98 37.57 35.93 11.13
N LEU A 99 37.74 34.76 10.51
CA LEU A 99 39.01 34.27 9.95
C LEU A 99 38.76 32.93 9.26
N LEU A 100 38.29 32.92 8.00
CA LEU A 100 38.40 31.75 7.09
C LEU A 100 37.93 31.99 5.64
N THR A 101 37.92 33.22 5.12
CA THR A 101 37.49 33.49 3.73
C THR A 101 38.62 33.68 2.71
N ASP A 102 39.88 33.81 3.14
CA ASP A 102 40.94 34.22 2.21
C ASP A 102 41.79 33.07 1.64
N ASN A 103 41.73 31.85 2.22
CA ASN A 103 42.46 30.69 1.69
C ASN A 103 41.65 29.80 0.73
N VAL A 104 40.35 30.02 0.59
CA VAL A 104 39.49 29.25 -0.33
C VAL A 104 39.44 29.89 -1.72
N LYS A 105 39.80 31.17 -1.84
CA LYS A 105 39.75 31.90 -3.12
C LYS A 105 40.95 31.60 -4.02
N VAL A 106 42.14 31.41 -3.44
CA VAL A 106 43.38 31.11 -4.19
C VAL A 106 43.36 29.70 -4.79
N ILE A 107 42.82 28.71 -4.08
CA ILE A 107 42.73 27.32 -4.58
C ILE A 107 41.66 27.17 -5.68
N LYS A 108 40.61 28.01 -5.67
CA LYS A 108 39.58 27.99 -6.72
C LYS A 108 40.06 28.61 -8.03
N GLU A 109 40.96 29.60 -7.99
CA GLU A 109 41.44 30.28 -9.18
C GLU A 109 42.59 29.52 -9.89
N GLU A 110 43.40 28.74 -9.16
CA GLU A 110 44.41 27.85 -9.78
C GLU A 110 43.77 26.64 -10.47
N ILE A 111 42.76 26.00 -9.88
CA ILE A 111 42.09 24.81 -10.47
C ILE A 111 41.28 25.20 -11.73
N ILE A 112 40.69 26.40 -11.76
CA ILE A 112 39.93 26.88 -12.92
C ILE A 112 40.85 27.26 -14.09
N THR A 113 42.12 27.61 -13.82
CA THR A 113 43.08 28.00 -14.87
C THR A 113 43.75 26.79 -15.53
N GLU A 114 44.00 25.70 -14.80
CA GLU A 114 44.53 24.45 -15.39
C GLU A 114 43.48 23.66 -16.19
N THR A 115 42.20 23.73 -15.79
CA THR A 115 41.13 22.98 -16.48
C THR A 115 40.66 23.66 -17.78
N LYS A 116 40.85 24.99 -17.92
CA LYS A 116 40.45 25.73 -19.13
C LYS A 116 41.43 25.64 -20.30
N ASN A 117 42.66 25.17 -20.07
CA ASN A 117 43.68 25.03 -21.14
C ASN A 117 43.71 23.65 -21.81
N SER A 118 42.81 22.73 -21.44
CA SER A 118 42.86 21.33 -21.89
C SER A 118 41.62 20.82 -22.63
N PHE A 119 40.59 21.64 -22.86
CA PHE A 119 39.41 21.21 -23.64
C PHE A 119 39.01 22.25 -24.70
N SER A 120 39.04 21.81 -25.96
CA SER A 120 38.51 22.56 -27.10
C SER A 120 36.99 22.70 -27.01
N ALA A 121 36.49 23.90 -27.32
CA ALA A 121 35.09 24.32 -27.24
C ALA A 121 34.09 23.58 -28.17
N SER A 122 34.41 22.39 -28.67
CA SER A 122 33.53 21.57 -29.51
C SER A 122 32.90 20.37 -28.78
N ALA A 123 33.21 20.16 -27.50
CA ALA A 123 32.77 18.96 -26.76
C ALA A 123 31.50 19.16 -25.91
N GLU A 124 31.14 20.39 -25.55
CA GLU A 124 29.96 20.64 -24.69
C GLU A 124 28.63 20.39 -25.41
N THR A 125 28.58 20.57 -26.74
CA THR A 125 27.36 20.30 -27.53
C THR A 125 27.14 18.83 -27.86
N ASP A 126 28.16 17.98 -27.69
CA ASP A 126 28.05 16.54 -27.93
C ASP A 126 27.67 15.75 -26.68
N VAL A 127 28.04 16.22 -25.48
CA VAL A 127 27.72 15.49 -24.23
C VAL A 127 26.20 15.50 -23.96
N ASP A 128 25.53 16.63 -24.16
CA ASP A 128 24.07 16.71 -23.98
C ASP A 128 23.33 15.88 -25.04
N ASN A 129 23.81 15.86 -26.28
CA ASN A 129 23.22 15.03 -27.34
C ASN A 129 23.48 13.53 -27.13
N ILE A 130 24.65 13.14 -26.61
CA ILE A 130 24.98 11.76 -26.27
C ILE A 130 24.17 11.27 -25.05
N ILE A 131 23.94 12.13 -24.06
CA ILE A 131 23.09 11.81 -22.90
C ILE A 131 21.63 11.65 -23.35
N VAL A 132 21.12 12.53 -24.22
CA VAL A 132 19.77 12.45 -24.79
C VAL A 132 19.59 11.24 -25.72
N GLU A 133 20.59 10.88 -26.52
CA GLU A 133 20.54 9.66 -27.36
C GLU A 133 20.64 8.37 -26.56
N LYS A 134 21.47 8.31 -25.50
CA LYS A 134 21.59 7.13 -24.65
C LYS A 134 20.35 6.90 -23.78
N THR A 135 19.68 7.96 -23.32
CA THR A 135 18.40 7.83 -22.61
C THR A 135 17.28 7.38 -23.54
N LYS A 136 17.23 7.85 -24.80
CA LYS A 136 16.24 7.38 -25.79
C LYS A 136 16.35 5.89 -26.14
N LYS A 137 17.54 5.27 -26.04
CA LYS A 137 17.75 3.85 -26.34
C LYS A 137 17.34 2.88 -25.22
N ASN A 138 17.08 3.37 -24.00
CA ASN A 138 16.69 2.54 -22.86
C ASN A 138 15.22 2.70 -22.43
N VAL A 139 14.44 3.53 -23.13
CA VAL A 139 12.99 3.55 -22.94
C VAL A 139 12.45 2.30 -23.60
N ASP A 140 11.89 1.38 -22.81
CA ASP A 140 11.21 0.18 -23.30
C ASP A 140 10.29 0.59 -24.47
N PRO A 141 10.41 -0.03 -25.66
CA PRO A 141 9.50 0.27 -26.77
C PRO A 141 8.02 0.02 -26.44
N MET A 142 7.70 -0.65 -25.33
CA MET A 142 6.36 -0.84 -24.75
C MET A 142 5.93 0.28 -23.80
N PHE A 143 6.85 1.15 -23.36
CA PHE A 143 6.55 2.27 -22.48
C PHE A 143 5.52 3.19 -23.15
N GLY A 144 4.33 3.27 -22.56
CA GLY A 144 3.19 4.02 -23.11
C GLY A 144 2.32 3.29 -24.13
N ARG A 145 2.72 2.13 -24.69
CA ARG A 145 1.85 1.35 -25.63
C ARG A 145 0.56 0.84 -25.01
N HIS A 146 0.51 0.74 -23.70
CA HIS A 146 -0.67 0.29 -22.95
C HIS A 146 -1.56 1.44 -22.48
N TRP A 147 -1.21 2.68 -22.84
CA TRP A 147 -2.03 3.83 -22.50
C TRP A 147 -2.77 4.18 -23.79
N PRO A 148 -4.12 4.22 -23.78
CA PRO A 148 -4.82 4.72 -24.95
C PRO A 148 -4.30 6.13 -25.28
N GLU A 149 -3.70 6.29 -26.47
CA GLU A 149 -3.05 7.54 -26.90
C GLU A 149 -4.03 8.72 -26.95
N THR A 150 -5.32 8.39 -27.12
CA THR A 150 -6.39 9.37 -27.00
C THR A 150 -6.80 9.47 -25.54
N PRO A 151 -6.74 10.68 -24.93
CA PRO A 151 -7.49 10.93 -23.71
C PRO A 151 -8.94 10.64 -24.06
N THR A 152 -9.43 9.50 -23.60
CA THR A 152 -10.83 9.16 -23.76
C THR A 152 -11.62 10.32 -23.15
N PRO A 153 -12.63 10.87 -23.86
CA PRO A 153 -13.49 11.93 -23.34
C PRO A 153 -13.87 11.57 -21.90
N ASP A 154 -13.62 12.49 -20.96
CA ASP A 154 -13.59 12.28 -19.51
C ASP A 154 -14.56 11.18 -19.03
N ILE A 155 -14.11 9.92 -19.11
CA ILE A 155 -14.96 8.73 -18.92
C ILE A 155 -15.52 8.74 -17.50
N ILE A 156 -14.79 9.37 -16.57
CA ILE A 156 -15.16 9.50 -15.18
C ILE A 156 -16.55 10.13 -15.04
N HIS A 157 -16.90 11.14 -15.84
CA HIS A 157 -18.24 11.73 -15.80
C HIS A 157 -19.35 10.77 -16.22
N THR A 158 -19.06 9.83 -17.13
CA THR A 158 -20.03 8.82 -17.58
C THR A 158 -20.37 7.82 -16.48
N LEU A 159 -19.57 7.72 -15.42
CA LEU A 159 -19.82 6.85 -14.28
C LEU A 159 -20.82 7.44 -13.28
N HIS A 160 -21.09 8.74 -13.32
CA HIS A 160 -21.98 9.38 -12.35
C HIS A 160 -23.40 8.81 -12.42
N GLY A 161 -23.94 8.36 -11.28
CA GLY A 161 -25.28 7.78 -11.19
C GLY A 161 -25.40 6.39 -11.82
N THR A 162 -24.30 5.79 -12.29
CA THR A 162 -24.33 4.42 -12.80
C THR A 162 -24.59 3.44 -11.66
N SER A 163 -25.43 2.45 -11.95
CA SER A 163 -25.67 1.30 -11.08
C SER A 163 -25.21 0.06 -11.81
N LYS A 164 -24.31 -0.70 -11.20
CA LYS A 164 -23.82 -1.95 -11.78
C LYS A 164 -24.50 -3.12 -11.09
N PRO A 165 -25.19 -3.98 -11.85
CA PRO A 165 -25.73 -5.20 -11.26
C PRO A 165 -24.59 -6.11 -10.82
N SER A 166 -24.91 -7.04 -9.92
CA SER A 166 -23.95 -8.10 -9.60
C SER A 166 -23.66 -8.92 -10.85
N SER A 167 -22.38 -9.11 -11.16
CA SER A 167 -21.91 -9.88 -12.31
C SER A 167 -20.69 -10.70 -11.90
N SER A 168 -20.65 -11.97 -12.28
CA SER A 168 -19.47 -12.84 -12.06
C SER A 168 -18.97 -12.89 -10.61
N GLY A 169 -19.90 -12.78 -9.64
CA GLY A 169 -19.59 -12.79 -8.20
C GLY A 169 -19.11 -11.45 -7.64
N LEU A 170 -19.00 -10.39 -8.45
CA LEU A 170 -18.77 -9.03 -7.97
C LEU A 170 -20.07 -8.45 -7.40
N PRO A 171 -20.01 -7.68 -6.31
CA PRO A 171 -21.19 -7.04 -5.75
C PRO A 171 -21.76 -5.98 -6.70
N SER A 172 -23.04 -5.69 -6.54
CA SER A 172 -23.62 -4.50 -7.14
C SER A 172 -23.11 -3.25 -6.45
N SER A 173 -22.91 -2.21 -7.25
CA SER A 173 -22.43 -0.90 -6.78
C SER A 173 -23.23 0.22 -7.43
N LYS A 174 -23.30 1.35 -6.73
CA LYS A 174 -23.80 2.61 -7.25
C LYS A 174 -22.71 3.66 -7.11
N THR A 175 -22.45 4.39 -8.18
CA THR A 175 -21.30 5.28 -8.26
C THR A 175 -21.75 6.74 -8.29
N SER A 176 -21.20 7.52 -7.38
CA SER A 176 -21.37 8.98 -7.32
C SER A 176 -20.03 9.63 -7.62
N VAL A 177 -19.95 10.30 -8.76
CA VAL A 177 -18.73 11.00 -9.20
C VAL A 177 -18.83 12.45 -8.80
N TRP A 178 -17.79 12.97 -8.14
CA TRP A 178 -17.66 14.37 -7.79
C TRP A 178 -16.50 14.99 -8.56
N ASP A 179 -16.86 15.67 -9.66
CA ASP A 179 -15.91 16.53 -10.33
C ASP A 179 -15.93 17.92 -9.71
N LEU A 180 -15.03 18.12 -8.77
CA LEU A 180 -14.92 19.37 -8.00
C LEU A 180 -14.34 20.53 -8.84
N VAL A 181 -13.71 20.23 -9.96
CA VAL A 181 -13.16 21.22 -10.90
C VAL A 181 -14.26 21.74 -11.81
N HIS A 182 -14.96 20.84 -12.50
CA HIS A 182 -16.01 21.21 -13.47
C HIS A 182 -17.28 21.76 -12.83
N SER A 183 -17.54 21.45 -11.56
CA SER A 183 -18.68 22.01 -10.82
C SER A 183 -18.53 23.50 -10.48
N GLY A 184 -17.42 24.16 -10.87
CA GLY A 184 -17.18 25.57 -10.61
C GLY A 184 -16.79 25.88 -9.16
N HIS A 185 -16.66 24.86 -8.32
CA HIS A 185 -16.21 24.99 -6.93
C HIS A 185 -14.71 25.31 -6.83
N LEU A 186 -13.92 24.99 -7.86
CA LEU A 186 -12.49 25.25 -7.90
C LEU A 186 -12.14 26.00 -9.18
N LYS A 187 -11.58 27.21 -9.01
CA LYS A 187 -10.82 27.84 -10.09
C LYS A 187 -9.47 27.16 -10.14
N VAL A 188 -9.33 26.15 -11.00
CA VAL A 188 -8.01 25.60 -11.32
C VAL A 188 -7.18 26.76 -11.86
N SER A 189 -5.94 26.91 -11.39
CA SER A 189 -5.04 27.91 -11.95
C SER A 189 -5.02 27.73 -13.47
N ASN A 190 -4.98 28.83 -14.23
CA ASN A 190 -5.08 28.82 -15.70
C ASN A 190 -3.82 28.22 -16.37
N GLY A 191 -3.16 27.25 -15.74
CA GLY A 191 -1.77 26.86 -15.99
C GLY A 191 -0.74 27.90 -15.53
N VAL A 192 -1.19 29.06 -15.05
CA VAL A 192 -0.31 30.13 -14.58
C VAL A 192 0.05 29.85 -13.14
N CYS A 193 1.31 29.49 -12.94
CA CYS A 193 1.89 29.25 -11.63
C CYS A 193 1.72 30.49 -10.74
N PRO A 194 1.35 30.33 -9.46
CA PRO A 194 1.41 31.44 -8.53
C PRO A 194 2.85 32.00 -8.48
N THR A 195 2.98 33.30 -8.23
CA THR A 195 4.27 33.99 -8.23
C THR A 195 5.21 33.52 -7.12
N SER A 196 4.67 32.85 -6.09
CA SER A 196 5.46 32.12 -5.11
C SER A 196 5.71 30.70 -5.61
N PRO A 197 6.96 30.20 -5.61
CA PRO A 197 7.26 28.85 -6.07
C PRO A 197 6.48 27.83 -5.22
N THR A 198 5.41 27.26 -5.77
CA THR A 198 4.75 26.08 -5.23
C THR A 198 5.50 24.83 -5.68
N LYS A 199 5.34 23.73 -4.93
CA LYS A 199 6.07 22.46 -5.09
C LYS A 199 6.10 21.91 -6.53
N CYS A 200 5.11 22.27 -7.35
CA CYS A 200 4.74 21.56 -8.59
C CYS A 200 4.59 22.45 -9.82
N CYS A 201 4.99 23.72 -9.73
CA CYS A 201 4.73 24.72 -10.75
C CYS A 201 6.04 25.30 -11.31
N PRO A 202 6.28 25.26 -12.64
CA PRO A 202 5.40 24.71 -13.69
C PRO A 202 5.37 23.18 -13.72
N LYS A 203 4.22 22.63 -14.10
CA LYS A 203 4.05 21.18 -14.34
C LYS A 203 5.00 20.79 -15.48
N LYS A 204 5.74 19.70 -15.30
CA LYS A 204 6.62 19.20 -16.36
C LYS A 204 5.77 18.63 -17.49
N ASP A 205 6.27 18.75 -18.71
CA ASP A 205 5.65 18.10 -19.88
C ASP A 205 5.62 16.57 -19.65
N PRO A 206 4.44 15.93 -19.64
CA PRO A 206 4.32 14.49 -19.46
C PRO A 206 5.14 13.70 -20.47
N LYS A 207 5.36 14.24 -21.67
CA LYS A 207 6.20 13.60 -22.69
C LYS A 207 7.66 13.54 -22.27
N ASN A 208 8.13 14.53 -21.53
CA ASN A 208 9.51 14.59 -21.04
C ASN A 208 9.73 13.73 -19.80
N VAL A 209 8.70 13.55 -18.96
CA VAL A 209 8.80 12.74 -17.73
C VAL A 209 8.49 11.27 -18.00
N TRP A 210 7.43 11.01 -18.76
CA TRP A 210 6.81 9.70 -18.93
C TRP A 210 6.78 9.23 -20.39
N GLY A 211 7.36 9.96 -21.34
CA GLY A 211 7.34 9.56 -22.74
C GLY A 211 5.93 9.48 -23.35
N ASN A 212 4.92 10.06 -22.69
CA ASN A 212 3.51 9.90 -23.05
C ASN A 212 2.81 11.26 -23.23
N SER A 213 1.62 11.28 -23.84
CA SER A 213 0.82 12.48 -24.07
C SER A 213 0.14 13.03 -22.80
N ARG A 214 0.04 12.21 -21.74
CA ARG A 214 -0.55 12.58 -20.45
C ARG A 214 0.25 12.00 -19.27
N ASN A 215 -0.03 12.47 -18.05
CA ASN A 215 0.53 11.85 -16.85
C ASN A 215 -0.18 10.52 -16.55
N PRO A 216 0.46 9.63 -15.77
CA PRO A 216 -0.24 8.47 -15.24
C PRO A 216 -1.38 8.90 -14.33
N LEU A 217 -2.53 8.23 -14.47
CA LEU A 217 -3.66 8.38 -13.55
C LEU A 217 -3.55 7.33 -12.46
N LEU A 218 -3.25 7.77 -11.23
CA LEU A 218 -3.14 6.92 -10.06
C LEU A 218 -4.43 6.98 -9.23
N ALA A 219 -5.12 5.85 -9.11
CA ALA A 219 -6.24 5.71 -8.21
C ALA A 219 -5.79 5.35 -6.79
N ILE A 220 -6.11 6.22 -5.84
CA ILE A 220 -6.01 5.96 -4.40
C ILE A 220 -7.35 5.41 -3.94
N CYS A 221 -7.41 4.11 -3.63
CA CYS A 221 -8.65 3.41 -3.36
C CYS A 221 -8.72 2.98 -1.90
N THR A 222 -9.77 3.37 -1.19
CA THR A 222 -9.92 3.07 0.23
C THR A 222 -11.36 2.73 0.60
N GLY A 223 -11.52 1.66 1.38
CA GLY A 223 -12.81 1.21 1.91
C GLY A 223 -13.01 1.82 3.30
N VAL A 224 -14.18 2.40 3.54
CA VAL A 224 -14.50 3.13 4.76
C VAL A 224 -15.77 2.60 5.40
N THR A 225 -15.91 2.79 6.71
CA THR A 225 -17.18 2.60 7.42
C THR A 225 -17.22 3.46 8.68
N SER A 226 -18.41 3.94 9.03
CA SER A 226 -18.70 4.60 10.30
C SER A 226 -19.45 3.68 11.28
N ARG A 227 -19.66 2.41 10.93
CA ARG A 227 -20.30 1.42 11.81
C ARG A 227 -19.42 1.21 13.04
N GLY A 228 -20.05 1.19 14.22
CA GLY A 228 -19.34 1.09 15.49
C GLY A 228 -18.74 2.40 16.00
N VAL A 229 -18.70 3.46 15.18
CA VAL A 229 -18.32 4.81 15.62
C VAL A 229 -19.52 5.47 16.29
N GLY A 230 -19.30 6.14 17.42
CA GLY A 230 -20.33 6.90 18.15
C GLY A 230 -20.90 8.01 17.28
N GLU A 231 -22.19 8.35 17.44
CA GLU A 231 -22.85 9.34 16.58
C GLU A 231 -22.17 10.72 16.59
N SER A 232 -21.70 11.18 17.75
CA SER A 232 -20.93 12.43 17.90
C SER A 232 -19.59 12.44 17.14
N ASP A 233 -19.09 11.25 16.81
CA ASP A 233 -17.74 11.01 16.29
C ASP A 233 -17.79 10.64 14.79
N ARG A 234 -18.97 10.64 14.18
CA ARG A 234 -19.22 10.38 12.75
C ARG A 234 -19.12 11.67 11.94
N HIS A 235 -17.93 12.24 11.89
CA HIS A 235 -17.67 13.44 11.09
C HIS A 235 -16.19 13.47 10.66
N PRO A 236 -15.83 14.29 9.65
CA PRO A 236 -14.45 14.33 9.14
C PRO A 236 -13.41 14.75 10.18
N GLY A 237 -13.85 15.45 11.23
CA GLY A 237 -12.99 15.84 12.34
C GLY A 237 -12.57 14.69 13.26
N HIS A 238 -13.07 13.46 13.09
CA HIS A 238 -12.77 12.31 13.95
C HIS A 238 -12.43 11.03 13.17
N LEU A 239 -13.03 10.82 12.00
CA LEU A 239 -12.81 9.62 11.20
C LEU A 239 -11.36 9.57 10.64
N ALA A 240 -10.76 8.37 10.65
CA ALA A 240 -9.32 8.21 10.42
C ALA A 240 -8.94 8.57 8.97
N LEU A 241 -9.84 8.34 8.02
CA LEU A 241 -9.71 8.74 6.62
C LEU A 241 -9.24 10.20 6.48
N PHE A 242 -9.89 11.09 7.23
CA PHE A 242 -9.71 12.54 7.13
C PHE A 242 -8.65 13.07 8.08
N GLN A 243 -8.38 12.36 9.18
CA GLN A 243 -7.33 12.75 10.12
C GLN A 243 -5.93 12.23 9.75
N LYS A 244 -5.87 11.09 9.05
CA LYS A 244 -4.63 10.34 8.79
C LYS A 244 -4.35 10.22 7.30
N LEU A 245 -5.18 9.43 6.59
CA LEU A 245 -4.87 9.02 5.23
C LEU A 245 -4.84 10.21 4.27
N MET A 246 -5.93 10.95 4.14
CA MET A 246 -6.04 12.01 3.14
C MET A 246 -5.04 13.16 3.38
N PRO A 247 -4.81 13.65 4.61
CA PRO A 247 -3.73 14.58 4.89
C PRO A 247 -2.34 14.06 4.49
N SER A 248 -2.08 12.75 4.68
CA SER A 248 -0.79 12.17 4.29
C SER A 248 -0.61 12.12 2.76
N ILE A 249 -1.69 11.92 1.98
CA ILE A 249 -1.65 12.02 0.51
C ILE A 249 -1.32 13.45 0.08
N VAL A 250 -1.99 14.46 0.66
CA VAL A 250 -1.74 15.89 0.38
C VAL A 250 -0.30 16.29 0.73
N LYS A 251 0.33 15.65 1.71
CA LYS A 251 1.75 15.90 2.03
C LYS A 251 2.71 15.22 1.04
N THR A 252 2.34 14.04 0.53
CA THR A 252 3.27 13.12 -0.16
C THR A 252 3.04 12.97 -1.67
N TYR A 253 2.02 13.63 -2.25
CA TYR A 253 1.74 13.56 -3.70
C TYR A 253 2.92 14.07 -4.55
N ASP A 254 2.90 13.66 -5.82
CA ASP A 254 3.82 14.06 -6.87
C ASP A 254 3.12 14.92 -7.93
N CYS A 255 3.85 15.90 -8.45
CA CYS A 255 3.36 16.89 -9.41
C CYS A 255 3.12 16.34 -10.81
N ASP A 256 3.82 15.26 -11.17
CA ASP A 256 3.84 14.68 -12.50
C ASP A 256 2.86 13.49 -12.58
N ILE A 257 1.86 13.42 -11.68
CA ILE A 257 0.86 12.34 -11.60
C ILE A 257 -0.51 12.96 -11.40
N ASP A 258 -1.49 12.44 -12.11
CA ASP A 258 -2.89 12.83 -11.93
C ASP A 258 -3.54 11.83 -10.96
N TYR A 259 -4.43 12.32 -10.08
CA TYR A 259 -4.97 11.52 -8.99
C TYR A 259 -6.47 11.29 -9.11
N LEU A 260 -6.89 10.06 -8.80
CA LEU A 260 -8.29 9.69 -8.61
C LEU A 260 -8.44 9.13 -7.19
N VAL A 261 -9.24 9.77 -6.35
CA VAL A 261 -9.57 9.22 -5.03
C VAL A 261 -10.88 8.47 -5.13
N VAL A 262 -10.86 7.17 -4.82
CA VAL A 262 -12.04 6.32 -4.83
C VAL A 262 -12.32 5.83 -3.41
N VAL A 263 -13.46 6.22 -2.87
CA VAL A 263 -13.90 5.86 -1.51
C VAL A 263 -15.08 4.91 -1.62
N GLY A 264 -14.89 3.66 -1.22
CA GLY A 264 -15.94 2.65 -1.18
C GLY A 264 -16.56 2.52 0.22
N PHE A 265 -17.88 2.43 0.31
CA PHE A 265 -18.60 2.22 1.58
C PHE A 265 -19.80 1.27 1.39
N ASP A 266 -20.24 0.66 2.49
CA ASP A 266 -21.40 -0.22 2.47
C ASP A 266 -22.71 0.57 2.44
N GLU A 267 -23.69 0.11 1.64
CA GLU A 267 -25.08 0.58 1.70
C GLU A 267 -25.61 0.53 3.15
N GLY A 268 -26.29 1.59 3.58
CA GLY A 268 -26.78 1.75 4.95
C GLY A 268 -25.69 2.08 5.98
N ASP A 269 -24.53 2.58 5.56
CA ASP A 269 -23.55 3.17 6.49
C ASP A 269 -24.10 4.48 7.09
N PRO A 270 -24.13 4.66 8.42
CA PRO A 270 -24.84 5.80 9.02
C PRO A 270 -24.32 7.19 8.65
N PHE A 271 -23.05 7.30 8.25
CA PHE A 271 -22.44 8.57 7.87
C PHE A 271 -22.28 8.69 6.37
N TYR A 272 -21.68 7.69 5.72
CA TYR A 272 -21.38 7.80 4.29
C TYR A 272 -22.61 7.66 3.38
N ASP A 273 -23.72 7.10 3.90
CA ASP A 273 -24.98 6.95 3.16
C ASP A 273 -25.98 8.10 3.42
N SER A 274 -25.71 8.96 4.41
CA SER A 274 -26.57 10.11 4.70
C SER A 274 -26.25 11.29 3.78
N VAL A 275 -27.26 12.10 3.47
CA VAL A 275 -27.09 13.30 2.62
C VAL A 275 -26.16 14.30 3.31
N GLU A 276 -26.36 14.50 4.61
CA GLU A 276 -25.56 15.40 5.44
C GLU A 276 -24.10 14.93 5.52
N GLY A 277 -23.88 13.63 5.75
CA GLY A 277 -22.53 13.08 5.82
C GLY A 277 -21.80 13.14 4.48
N GLN A 278 -22.48 12.84 3.36
CA GLN A 278 -21.89 12.99 2.03
C GLN A 278 -21.51 14.45 1.72
N GLU A 279 -22.34 15.40 2.16
CA GLU A 279 -22.04 16.83 2.00
C GLU A 279 -20.81 17.24 2.82
N GLU A 280 -20.71 16.82 4.08
CA GLU A 280 -19.53 17.06 4.92
C GLU A 280 -18.25 16.46 4.31
N VAL A 281 -18.34 15.23 3.80
CA VAL A 281 -17.23 14.55 3.11
C VAL A 281 -16.80 15.35 1.89
N ARG A 282 -17.76 15.78 1.06
CA ARG A 282 -17.52 16.57 -0.14
C ARG A 282 -16.85 17.90 0.18
N GLU A 283 -17.38 18.65 1.15
CA GLU A 283 -16.81 19.91 1.61
C GLU A 283 -15.38 19.72 2.15
N TRP A 284 -15.15 18.65 2.90
CA TRP A 284 -13.82 18.33 3.41
C TRP A 284 -12.83 18.10 2.26
N PHE A 285 -13.19 17.29 1.26
CA PHE A 285 -12.32 17.03 0.11
C PHE A 285 -12.04 18.30 -0.71
N VAL A 286 -13.05 19.14 -0.94
CA VAL A 286 -12.88 20.44 -1.62
C VAL A 286 -11.84 21.29 -0.89
N ASN A 287 -12.01 21.47 0.42
CA ASN A 287 -11.25 22.44 1.20
C ASN A 287 -9.85 21.94 1.57
N ASN A 288 -9.69 20.64 1.83
CA ASN A 288 -8.46 20.08 2.40
C ASN A 288 -7.59 19.32 1.39
N MET A 289 -8.13 18.96 0.22
CA MET A 289 -7.39 18.18 -0.78
C MET A 289 -7.41 18.84 -2.16
N ALA A 290 -8.60 19.02 -2.73
CA ALA A 290 -8.74 19.48 -4.11
C ALA A 290 -8.21 20.90 -4.30
N ARG A 291 -8.57 21.84 -3.41
CA ARG A 291 -8.06 23.22 -3.48
C ARG A 291 -6.54 23.31 -3.26
N PRO A 292 -5.94 22.75 -2.19
CA PRO A 292 -4.49 22.79 -2.01
C PRO A 292 -3.69 22.12 -3.14
N MET A 293 -4.18 21.01 -3.69
CA MET A 293 -3.53 20.34 -4.83
C MET A 293 -3.65 21.17 -6.12
N ALA A 294 -4.82 21.75 -6.40
CA ALA A 294 -5.04 22.60 -7.57
C ALA A 294 -4.21 23.89 -7.54
N GLU A 295 -3.99 24.50 -6.36
CA GLU A 295 -3.06 25.62 -6.16
C GLU A 295 -1.61 25.24 -6.48
N SER A 296 -1.30 23.95 -6.42
CA SER A 296 -0.03 23.37 -6.84
C SER A 296 -0.07 22.82 -8.27
N GLY A 297 -1.13 23.07 -9.05
CA GLY A 297 -1.24 22.59 -10.43
C GLY A 297 -1.46 21.08 -10.57
N VAL A 298 -1.89 20.40 -9.50
CA VAL A 298 -2.24 18.99 -9.52
C VAL A 298 -3.76 18.84 -9.49
N GLU A 299 -4.27 18.08 -10.45
CA GLU A 299 -5.68 17.74 -10.55
C GLU A 299 -5.97 16.46 -9.74
N VAL A 300 -7.07 16.49 -8.99
CA VAL A 300 -7.59 15.34 -8.28
C VAL A 300 -9.09 15.22 -8.50
N LYS A 301 -9.52 14.02 -8.85
CA LYS A 301 -10.93 13.64 -9.04
C LYS A 301 -11.39 12.74 -7.90
N PHE A 302 -12.69 12.75 -7.60
CA PHE A 302 -13.26 12.02 -6.47
C PHE A 302 -14.43 11.15 -6.93
N VAL A 303 -14.46 9.91 -6.46
CA VAL A 303 -15.52 8.96 -6.72
C VAL A 303 -15.92 8.27 -5.42
N MET A 304 -17.20 8.38 -5.06
CA MET A 304 -17.82 7.63 -3.97
C MET A 304 -18.52 6.40 -4.55
N VAL A 305 -18.28 5.24 -3.96
CA VAL A 305 -18.84 3.96 -4.42
C VAL A 305 -19.63 3.33 -3.29
N GLU A 306 -20.95 3.37 -3.42
CA GLU A 306 -21.89 2.72 -2.53
C GLU A 306 -22.01 1.23 -2.95
N VAL A 307 -21.85 0.31 -1.99
CA VAL A 307 -21.74 -1.13 -2.28
C VAL A 307 -22.79 -1.91 -1.51
N VAL A 308 -23.57 -2.73 -2.23
CA VAL A 308 -24.52 -3.66 -1.62
C VAL A 308 -23.73 -4.84 -1.04
N ASN A 309 -23.31 -4.69 0.21
CA ASN A 309 -22.43 -5.64 0.90
C ASN A 309 -23.10 -6.26 2.12
N LYS A 310 -23.96 -7.25 1.88
CA LYS A 310 -24.68 -7.96 2.94
C LYS A 310 -23.75 -8.65 3.97
N GLN A 311 -22.49 -8.89 3.60
CA GLN A 311 -21.51 -9.54 4.47
C GLN A 311 -20.82 -8.56 5.42
N GLN A 312 -20.87 -7.24 5.13
CA GLN A 312 -20.16 -6.19 5.88
C GLN A 312 -18.68 -6.55 6.06
N LYS A 313 -18.04 -6.88 4.93
CA LYS A 313 -16.63 -7.28 4.85
C LYS A 313 -15.89 -6.41 3.84
N PRO A 314 -14.58 -6.16 4.01
CA PRO A 314 -13.85 -5.24 3.15
C PRO A 314 -13.73 -5.70 1.70
N GLY A 315 -13.70 -7.01 1.42
CA GLY A 315 -13.42 -7.53 0.08
C GLY A 315 -14.42 -7.15 -1.00
N PRO A 316 -15.73 -7.29 -0.78
CA PRO A 316 -16.74 -6.77 -1.68
C PRO A 316 -16.56 -5.27 -1.98
N VAL A 317 -16.27 -4.45 -0.97
CA VAL A 317 -16.04 -3.00 -1.14
C VAL A 317 -14.82 -2.74 -2.01
N PHE A 318 -13.70 -3.40 -1.72
CA PHE A 318 -12.47 -3.26 -2.48
C PHE A 318 -12.64 -3.64 -3.95
N ASN A 319 -13.30 -4.78 -4.22
CA ASN A 319 -13.60 -5.21 -5.58
C ASN A 319 -14.48 -4.23 -6.34
N ALA A 320 -15.52 -3.68 -5.69
CA ALA A 320 -16.40 -2.69 -6.32
C ALA A 320 -15.64 -1.40 -6.64
N MET A 321 -14.97 -0.80 -5.67
CA MET A 321 -14.29 0.49 -5.85
C MET A 321 -13.15 0.41 -6.86
N LEU A 322 -12.40 -0.70 -6.90
CA LEU A 322 -11.30 -0.88 -7.86
C LEU A 322 -11.81 -1.16 -9.27
N ARG A 323 -12.99 -1.78 -9.42
CA ARG A 323 -13.69 -1.85 -10.71
C ARG A 323 -14.07 -0.45 -11.21
N GLU A 324 -14.62 0.40 -10.34
CA GLU A 324 -14.92 1.79 -10.71
C GLU A 324 -13.65 2.55 -11.11
N ALA A 325 -12.54 2.37 -10.39
CA ALA A 325 -11.25 2.96 -10.74
C ALA A 325 -10.72 2.49 -12.11
N TYR A 326 -10.86 1.20 -12.41
CA TYR A 326 -10.47 0.62 -13.71
C TYR A 326 -11.25 1.26 -14.86
N GLU A 327 -12.57 1.32 -14.72
CA GLU A 327 -13.47 1.90 -15.72
C GLU A 327 -13.33 3.42 -15.83
N ALA A 328 -12.96 4.09 -14.75
CA ALA A 328 -12.61 5.51 -14.71
C ALA A 328 -11.32 5.86 -15.47
N GLY A 329 -10.60 4.87 -15.99
CA GLY A 329 -9.39 5.14 -16.76
C GLY A 329 -8.10 5.16 -15.94
N ALA A 330 -8.09 4.74 -14.67
CA ALA A 330 -6.85 4.70 -13.88
C ALA A 330 -5.84 3.65 -14.37
N ASP A 331 -4.58 4.06 -14.49
CA ASP A 331 -3.45 3.23 -14.94
C ASP A 331 -2.82 2.44 -13.79
N TYR A 332 -2.87 3.01 -12.59
CA TYR A 332 -2.33 2.40 -11.38
C TYR A 332 -3.38 2.45 -10.27
N TYR A 333 -3.35 1.46 -9.41
CA TYR A 333 -4.18 1.39 -8.21
C TYR A 333 -3.29 1.30 -6.99
N TYR A 334 -3.63 2.06 -5.96
CA TYR A 334 -3.08 1.89 -4.64
C TYR A 334 -4.22 1.64 -3.66
N ARG A 335 -4.36 0.37 -3.23
CA ARG A 335 -5.31 0.00 -2.21
C ARG A 335 -4.73 0.35 -0.84
N LEU A 336 -5.44 1.22 -0.12
CA LEU A 336 -5.10 1.67 1.23
C LEU A 336 -6.25 1.46 2.21
N ASN A 337 -5.91 1.09 3.45
CA ASN A 337 -6.89 1.17 4.55
C ASN A 337 -7.10 2.64 4.94
N ASP A 338 -8.30 3.02 5.33
CA ASP A 338 -8.65 4.40 5.70
C ASP A 338 -7.95 4.91 6.98
N ASP A 339 -7.43 4.00 7.80
CA ASP A 339 -6.61 4.27 9.00
C ASP A 339 -5.10 4.22 8.72
N SER A 340 -4.70 4.34 7.45
CA SER A 340 -3.30 4.40 7.05
C SER A 340 -2.76 5.83 7.09
N GLU A 341 -1.46 5.99 7.37
CA GLU A 341 -0.75 7.25 7.22
C GLU A 341 0.54 7.02 6.40
N LEU A 342 0.61 7.63 5.22
CA LEU A 342 1.81 7.57 4.38
C LEU A 342 2.91 8.44 4.98
N GLN A 343 4.05 7.83 5.29
CA GLN A 343 5.21 8.56 5.80
C GLN A 343 6.01 9.13 4.63
N LEU A 344 6.61 10.30 4.82
CA LEU A 344 7.64 10.78 3.90
C LEU A 344 8.79 9.76 3.92
N GLY A 345 9.20 9.28 2.74
CA GLY A 345 10.27 8.29 2.64
C GLY A 345 11.56 8.82 3.26
N ASP A 346 12.27 7.95 3.99
CA ASP A 346 13.57 8.27 4.61
C ASP A 346 14.68 8.22 3.56
N THR A 347 14.63 9.16 2.62
CA THR A 347 15.56 9.28 1.51
C THR A 347 16.07 10.71 1.45
N SER A 348 17.36 10.87 1.12
CA SER A 348 17.99 12.18 0.99
C SER A 348 18.64 12.31 -0.40
N PRO A 349 18.07 13.14 -1.30
CA PRO A 349 16.84 13.93 -1.13
C PRO A 349 15.58 13.04 -1.09
N PRO A 350 14.43 13.56 -0.59
CA PRO A 350 13.17 12.83 -0.59
C PRO A 350 12.78 12.39 -1.99
N VAL A 351 12.53 11.09 -2.18
CA VAL A 351 12.07 10.54 -3.45
C VAL A 351 10.56 10.36 -3.42
N SER A 352 9.95 10.59 -4.58
CA SER A 352 8.52 10.45 -4.82
C SER A 352 8.10 8.98 -4.79
N TRP A 353 7.34 8.58 -3.76
CA TRP A 353 6.86 7.20 -3.63
C TRP A 353 6.03 6.73 -4.84
N PRO A 354 5.13 7.55 -5.44
CA PRO A 354 4.37 7.10 -6.60
C PRO A 354 5.27 6.78 -7.78
N LYS A 355 6.25 7.65 -8.07
CA LYS A 355 7.20 7.45 -9.17
C LYS A 355 8.05 6.22 -8.96
N VAL A 356 8.51 6.02 -7.73
CA VAL A 356 9.31 4.84 -7.34
C VAL A 356 8.50 3.56 -7.55
N PHE A 357 7.23 3.54 -7.14
CA PHE A 357 6.39 2.35 -7.27
C PHE A 357 6.01 2.07 -8.73
N ILE A 358 5.71 3.12 -9.50
CA ILE A 358 5.49 3.03 -10.96
C ILE A 358 6.75 2.47 -11.64
N GLY A 359 7.92 3.05 -11.38
CA GLY A 359 9.19 2.60 -11.93
C GLY A 359 9.54 1.17 -11.56
N ALA A 360 9.24 0.76 -10.32
CA ALA A 360 9.43 -0.61 -9.87
C ALA A 360 8.54 -1.61 -10.65
N LEU A 361 7.26 -1.30 -10.90
CA LEU A 361 6.40 -2.15 -11.73
C LEU A 361 6.89 -2.24 -13.17
N HIS A 362 7.35 -1.13 -13.76
CA HIS A 362 7.95 -1.13 -15.10
C HIS A 362 9.26 -1.93 -15.17
N SER A 363 10.02 -2.01 -14.07
CA SER A 363 11.25 -2.80 -14.04
C SER A 363 11.02 -4.31 -14.23
N PHE A 364 9.79 -4.79 -14.11
CA PHE A 364 9.43 -6.17 -14.41
C PHE A 364 9.17 -6.45 -15.90
N GLY A 365 9.35 -5.45 -16.78
CA GLY A 365 8.91 -5.49 -18.18
C GLY A 365 7.47 -5.01 -18.29
N PRO A 366 6.59 -5.70 -19.04
CA PRO A 366 5.18 -5.35 -19.05
C PRO A 366 4.64 -5.26 -17.61
N PRO A 367 3.96 -4.16 -17.25
CA PRO A 367 3.78 -3.77 -15.87
C PRO A 367 2.72 -4.64 -15.19
N TYR A 368 3.10 -5.85 -14.78
CA TYR A 368 2.32 -6.73 -13.93
C TYR A 368 3.19 -7.26 -12.80
N GLY A 369 2.61 -7.26 -11.60
CA GLY A 369 3.30 -7.47 -10.35
C GLY A 369 2.61 -6.68 -9.25
N VAL A 370 3.21 -6.67 -8.07
CA VAL A 370 2.73 -5.88 -6.94
C VAL A 370 3.90 -5.26 -6.20
N VAL A 371 3.72 -4.00 -5.81
CA VAL A 371 4.60 -3.28 -4.90
C VAL A 371 3.78 -2.93 -3.67
N GLY A 372 4.28 -3.21 -2.48
CA GLY A 372 3.66 -2.73 -1.24
C GLY A 372 4.68 -1.95 -0.41
N PRO A 373 4.24 -0.96 0.38
CA PRO A 373 5.10 -0.27 1.32
C PRO A 373 5.57 -1.21 2.45
N ASN A 374 6.56 -0.75 3.20
CA ASN A 374 6.81 -1.29 4.52
C ASN A 374 5.70 -0.84 5.47
N GLY A 375 5.02 -1.79 6.08
CA GLY A 375 3.88 -1.52 6.93
C GLY A 375 3.22 -2.84 7.31
N GLY A 376 2.45 -2.81 8.39
CA GLY A 376 1.70 -3.96 8.88
C GLY A 376 2.59 -5.16 9.20
N LEU A 377 2.17 -6.34 8.74
CA LEU A 377 2.81 -7.61 9.07
C LEU A 377 4.01 -7.89 8.15
N PRO A 378 5.13 -8.44 8.67
CA PRO A 378 6.35 -8.63 7.89
C PRO A 378 6.22 -9.64 6.74
N ARG A 379 5.24 -10.54 6.81
CA ARG A 379 5.06 -11.66 5.86
C ARG A 379 4.02 -11.40 4.76
N ILE A 380 3.36 -10.24 4.79
CA ILE A 380 2.33 -9.88 3.80
C ILE A 380 2.44 -8.39 3.43
N LEU A 381 1.75 -8.03 2.36
CA LEU A 381 1.47 -6.66 1.94
C LEU A 381 0.06 -6.32 2.41
N THR A 382 -0.05 -5.50 3.45
CA THR A 382 -1.35 -4.97 3.93
C THR A 382 -1.86 -3.79 3.10
N HIS A 383 -1.05 -3.36 2.13
CA HIS A 383 -1.30 -2.28 1.20
C HIS A 383 -0.61 -2.70 -0.09
N ASP A 384 -1.28 -2.54 -1.22
CA ASP A 384 -0.76 -3.02 -2.48
C ASP A 384 -0.97 -2.00 -3.59
N PHE A 385 0.07 -1.85 -4.40
CA PHE A 385 0.17 -0.97 -5.55
C PHE A 385 0.40 -1.82 -6.80
N VAL A 386 -0.54 -1.75 -7.73
CA VAL A 386 -0.51 -2.55 -8.96
C VAL A 386 -0.86 -1.67 -10.17
N HIS A 387 -0.54 -2.16 -11.36
CA HIS A 387 -0.93 -1.53 -12.62
C HIS A 387 -2.28 -2.07 -13.11
N ARG A 388 -2.93 -1.36 -14.04
CA ARG A 388 -4.16 -1.75 -14.75
C ARG A 388 -4.18 -3.21 -15.18
N THR A 389 -3.07 -3.73 -15.67
CA THR A 389 -2.93 -5.12 -16.13
C THR A 389 -3.32 -6.16 -15.08
N HIS A 390 -3.26 -5.82 -13.79
CA HIS A 390 -3.85 -6.65 -12.73
C HIS A 390 -5.33 -6.96 -13.01
N MET A 391 -6.12 -5.93 -13.27
CA MET A 391 -7.55 -6.07 -13.55
C MET A 391 -7.79 -6.85 -14.85
N GLU A 392 -6.95 -6.65 -15.86
CA GLU A 392 -7.04 -7.38 -17.13
C GLU A 392 -6.77 -8.88 -16.96
N ILE A 393 -5.73 -9.23 -16.19
CA ILE A 393 -5.40 -10.63 -15.87
C ILE A 393 -6.56 -11.31 -15.14
N PHE A 394 -7.17 -10.61 -14.19
CA PHE A 394 -8.20 -11.15 -13.30
C PHE A 394 -9.64 -10.84 -13.73
N ASN A 395 -9.84 -10.54 -15.02
CA ASN A 395 -11.17 -10.33 -15.63
C ASN A 395 -12.03 -9.28 -14.88
N GLY A 396 -11.41 -8.18 -14.46
CA GLY A 396 -12.06 -7.07 -13.76
C GLY A 396 -12.28 -7.28 -12.27
N ALA A 397 -11.86 -8.39 -11.68
CA ALA A 397 -11.83 -8.57 -10.23
C ALA A 397 -10.45 -8.19 -9.68
N TYR A 398 -10.40 -7.42 -8.59
CA TYR A 398 -9.14 -7.05 -7.94
C TYR A 398 -8.67 -8.14 -6.97
N TYR A 399 -9.61 -8.75 -6.25
CA TYR A 399 -9.37 -9.92 -5.43
C TYR A 399 -10.34 -11.04 -5.82
N PRO A 400 -9.95 -12.31 -5.63
CA PRO A 400 -10.89 -13.41 -5.80
C PRO A 400 -12.13 -13.21 -4.91
N THR A 401 -13.32 -13.21 -5.52
CA THR A 401 -14.59 -12.97 -4.82
C THR A 401 -14.89 -13.92 -3.64
N PRO A 402 -14.33 -15.15 -3.56
CA PRO A 402 -14.48 -15.97 -2.35
C PRO A 402 -13.69 -15.48 -1.12
N LEU A 403 -12.72 -14.56 -1.29
CA LEU A 403 -11.98 -13.91 -0.22
C LEU A 403 -12.64 -12.57 0.10
N VAL A 404 -13.26 -12.49 1.27
CA VAL A 404 -14.03 -11.31 1.66
C VAL A 404 -13.34 -10.51 2.77
N ASP A 405 -12.36 -11.08 3.46
CA ASP A 405 -11.69 -10.50 4.63
C ASP A 405 -10.16 -10.45 4.44
N TRP A 406 -9.40 -10.40 5.54
CA TRP A 406 -7.97 -10.07 5.55
C TRP A 406 -7.10 -11.03 4.73
N TYR A 407 -7.58 -12.23 4.40
CA TYR A 407 -6.85 -13.17 3.52
C TYR A 407 -6.65 -12.66 2.08
N MET A 408 -7.26 -11.53 1.69
CA MET A 408 -6.93 -10.84 0.44
C MET A 408 -5.49 -10.30 0.45
N ASP A 409 -5.02 -9.82 1.61
CA ASP A 409 -3.65 -9.34 1.80
C ASP A 409 -2.67 -10.51 1.59
N ASP A 410 -2.98 -11.67 2.18
CA ASP A 410 -2.22 -12.89 1.91
C ASP A 410 -2.25 -13.24 0.43
N TRP A 411 -3.42 -13.24 -0.23
CA TRP A 411 -3.50 -13.64 -1.63
C TRP A 411 -2.63 -12.77 -2.53
N VAL A 412 -2.73 -11.43 -2.43
CA VAL A 412 -1.96 -10.53 -3.29
C VAL A 412 -0.47 -10.60 -3.00
N SER A 413 -0.09 -10.86 -1.74
CA SER A 413 1.31 -11.06 -1.34
C SER A 413 1.97 -12.25 -2.04
N HIS A 414 1.20 -13.26 -2.45
CA HIS A 414 1.76 -14.52 -2.94
C HIS A 414 1.44 -14.81 -4.42
N VAL A 415 0.39 -14.21 -4.98
CA VAL A 415 -0.11 -14.55 -6.33
C VAL A 415 0.90 -14.23 -7.43
N TYR A 416 1.71 -13.19 -7.28
CA TYR A 416 2.72 -12.81 -8.28
C TYR A 416 4.04 -13.59 -8.16
N GLY A 417 4.22 -14.35 -7.08
CA GLY A 417 5.50 -15.00 -6.77
C GLY A 417 6.58 -14.02 -6.33
N LYS A 418 7.74 -14.55 -5.90
CA LYS A 418 8.83 -13.74 -5.35
C LYS A 418 9.40 -12.78 -6.38
N SER A 419 9.49 -13.17 -7.64
CA SER A 419 10.14 -12.38 -8.71
C SER A 419 9.37 -11.14 -9.15
N ARG A 420 8.09 -11.00 -8.74
CA ARG A 420 7.21 -9.88 -9.12
C ARG A 420 6.45 -9.27 -7.93
N THR A 421 6.96 -9.51 -6.73
CA THR A 421 6.41 -8.96 -5.48
C THR A 421 7.50 -8.21 -4.74
N ILE A 422 7.34 -6.89 -4.61
CA ILE A 422 8.25 -6.01 -3.88
C ILE A 422 7.59 -5.54 -2.58
N LYS A 423 8.35 -5.58 -1.48
CA LYS A 423 8.05 -4.85 -0.25
C LYS A 423 9.07 -3.73 -0.09
N ALA A 424 8.64 -2.50 -0.35
CA ALA A 424 9.46 -1.30 -0.40
C ALA A 424 9.88 -0.84 1.00
N THR A 425 11.03 -1.31 1.50
CA THR A 425 11.42 -1.12 2.91
C THR A 425 11.65 0.35 3.29
N LYS A 426 11.99 1.19 2.31
CA LYS A 426 12.25 2.63 2.48
C LYS A 426 10.99 3.51 2.54
N PHE A 427 9.83 2.94 2.23
CA PHE A 427 8.55 3.67 2.19
C PHE A 427 7.63 3.09 3.23
N ASN A 428 7.47 3.82 4.34
CA ASN A 428 6.69 3.34 5.48
C ASN A 428 5.23 3.80 5.38
N VAL A 429 4.33 2.91 5.78
CA VAL A 429 2.93 3.23 6.06
C VAL A 429 2.64 2.83 7.49
N GLU A 430 2.19 3.80 8.28
CA GLU A 430 1.73 3.57 9.64
C GLU A 430 0.26 3.16 9.62
N HIS A 431 -0.07 2.12 10.39
CA HIS A 431 -1.43 1.57 10.46
C HIS A 431 -2.02 1.88 11.83
N HIS A 432 -2.95 2.83 11.89
CA HIS A 432 -3.57 3.33 13.12
C HIS A 432 -4.73 2.42 13.58
N THR A 433 -4.48 1.13 13.75
CA THR A 433 -5.51 0.10 14.05
C THR A 433 -6.28 0.34 15.35
N THR A 434 -5.72 1.13 16.27
CA THR A 434 -6.36 1.47 17.54
C THR A 434 -7.34 2.64 17.43
N HIS A 435 -7.34 3.39 16.32
CA HIS A 435 -8.13 4.61 16.18
C HIS A 435 -9.65 4.34 16.24
N HIS A 436 -10.11 3.29 15.57
CA HIS A 436 -11.51 2.83 15.60
C HIS A 436 -11.67 1.40 16.11
N GLY A 437 -10.59 0.82 16.62
CA GLY A 437 -10.52 -0.59 17.01
C GLY A 437 -10.73 -1.56 15.85
N GLN A 438 -10.93 -2.84 16.18
CA GLN A 438 -11.17 -3.86 15.17
C GLN A 438 -12.59 -3.76 14.62
N ARG A 439 -12.70 -3.35 13.35
CA ARG A 439 -13.99 -3.16 12.67
C ARG A 439 -14.64 -4.45 12.17
N TYR A 440 -13.83 -5.49 11.91
CA TYR A 440 -14.31 -6.74 11.31
C TYR A 440 -13.84 -7.95 12.09
N LYS A 441 -14.77 -8.88 12.36
CA LYS A 441 -14.43 -10.23 12.82
C LYS A 441 -13.81 -11.04 11.68
N VAL A 442 -12.65 -11.62 11.90
CA VAL A 442 -11.99 -12.49 10.91
C VAL A 442 -12.75 -13.80 10.75
N ASP A 443 -12.97 -14.24 9.51
CA ASP A 443 -13.50 -15.57 9.22
C ASP A 443 -12.35 -16.51 8.82
N ARG A 444 -11.82 -17.24 9.80
CA ARG A 444 -10.73 -18.20 9.59
C ARG A 444 -11.07 -19.34 8.63
N SER A 445 -12.34 -19.53 8.26
CA SER A 445 -12.69 -20.51 7.23
C SER A 445 -12.16 -20.13 5.85
N ASN A 446 -11.90 -18.84 5.60
CA ASN A 446 -11.35 -18.35 4.33
C ASN A 446 -9.88 -18.77 4.10
N GLU A 447 -9.14 -19.08 5.16
CA GLU A 447 -7.76 -19.57 5.06
C GLU A 447 -7.65 -20.81 4.16
N LYS A 448 -8.61 -21.72 4.28
CA LYS A 448 -8.65 -22.97 3.50
C LYS A 448 -8.82 -22.72 2.00
N LYS A 449 -9.36 -21.55 1.62
CA LYS A 449 -9.55 -21.13 0.24
C LYS A 449 -8.28 -20.52 -0.37
N LEU A 450 -7.36 -20.02 0.47
CA LEU A 450 -6.23 -19.21 0.03
C LEU A 450 -5.32 -19.95 -0.95
N ARG A 451 -4.83 -21.15 -0.60
CA ARG A 451 -3.88 -21.89 -1.44
C ARG A 451 -4.47 -22.28 -2.81
N PRO A 452 -5.71 -22.83 -2.91
CA PRO A 452 -6.36 -23.01 -4.21
C PRO A 452 -6.45 -21.73 -5.03
N LEU A 453 -6.82 -20.61 -4.42
CA LEU A 453 -6.98 -19.33 -5.12
C LEU A 453 -5.66 -18.69 -5.55
N ILE A 454 -4.58 -18.86 -4.78
CA ILE A 454 -3.22 -18.48 -5.21
C ILE A 454 -2.81 -19.31 -6.43
N THR A 455 -3.04 -20.63 -6.38
CA THR A 455 -2.69 -21.53 -7.49
C THR A 455 -3.44 -21.14 -8.76
N GLN A 456 -4.74 -20.88 -8.66
CA GLN A 456 -5.56 -20.40 -9.77
C GLN A 456 -5.06 -19.05 -10.30
N GLY A 457 -4.82 -18.07 -9.42
CA GLY A 457 -4.36 -16.75 -9.84
C GLY A 457 -3.00 -16.79 -10.56
N ARG A 458 -2.08 -17.64 -10.08
CA ARG A 458 -0.80 -17.89 -10.74
C ARG A 458 -0.94 -18.49 -12.13
N GLN A 459 -1.90 -19.39 -12.31
CA GLN A 459 -2.20 -19.93 -13.64
C GLN A 459 -2.73 -18.84 -14.58
N MET A 460 -3.56 -17.93 -14.08
CA MET A 460 -4.07 -16.79 -14.87
C MET A 460 -2.94 -15.85 -15.30
N ILE A 461 -2.03 -15.51 -14.39
CA ILE A 461 -0.82 -14.72 -14.71
C ILE A 461 0.06 -15.45 -15.73
N ALA A 462 0.27 -16.76 -15.55
CA ALA A 462 1.07 -17.57 -16.45
C ALA A 462 0.50 -17.60 -17.86
N ASN A 463 -0.81 -17.79 -18.00
CA ASN A 463 -1.52 -17.75 -19.28
C ASN A 463 -1.42 -16.37 -19.94
N TYR A 464 -1.56 -15.29 -19.18
CA TYR A 464 -1.39 -13.93 -19.68
C TYR A 464 0.03 -13.72 -20.21
N ALA A 465 1.05 -14.02 -19.41
CA ALA A 465 2.44 -13.82 -19.80
C ALA A 465 2.86 -14.66 -21.02
N GLU A 466 2.33 -15.89 -21.14
CA GLU A 466 2.57 -16.75 -22.30
C GLU A 466 1.87 -16.23 -23.55
N LYS A 467 0.61 -15.79 -23.43
CA LYS A 467 -0.14 -15.17 -24.54
C LYS A 467 0.56 -13.93 -25.09
N GLU A 468 1.14 -13.12 -24.22
CA GLU A 468 1.87 -11.91 -24.58
C GLU A 468 3.34 -12.19 -24.97
N GLY A 469 3.75 -13.48 -25.05
CA GLY A 469 5.08 -13.88 -25.49
C GLY A 469 6.21 -13.51 -24.53
N MET A 470 5.91 -13.23 -23.27
CA MET A 470 6.87 -12.68 -22.30
C MET A 470 7.72 -13.77 -21.63
N VAL A 471 7.07 -14.71 -20.96
CA VAL A 471 7.72 -15.74 -20.13
C VAL A 471 6.92 -17.03 -20.21
N LYS A 472 7.61 -18.18 -20.23
CA LYS A 472 6.95 -19.49 -20.20
C LYS A 472 6.12 -19.66 -18.92
N ALA A 473 4.92 -20.20 -19.05
CA ALA A 473 4.01 -20.43 -17.93
C ALA A 473 4.65 -21.18 -16.75
N SER A 474 5.51 -22.16 -17.04
CA SER A 474 6.22 -22.96 -16.02
C SER A 474 7.14 -22.14 -15.13
N VAL A 475 7.72 -21.03 -15.60
CA VAL A 475 8.57 -20.16 -14.77
C VAL A 475 7.73 -19.43 -13.74
N ILE A 476 6.58 -18.88 -14.16
CA ILE A 476 5.65 -18.18 -13.26
C ILE A 476 5.02 -19.15 -12.28
N ILE A 477 4.61 -20.34 -12.71
CA ILE A 477 3.99 -21.33 -11.82
C ILE A 477 4.98 -21.80 -10.74
N ASN A 478 6.25 -21.97 -11.09
CA ASN A 478 7.28 -22.48 -10.18
C ASN A 478 8.04 -21.39 -9.39
N ASP A 479 7.77 -20.10 -9.62
CA ASP A 479 8.39 -19.01 -8.84
C ASP A 479 8.08 -19.17 -7.35
N PRO A 480 9.07 -19.27 -6.44
CA PRO A 480 8.78 -19.44 -5.02
C PRO A 480 7.79 -18.40 -4.50
N MET A 481 6.89 -18.82 -3.62
CA MET A 481 6.04 -17.90 -2.87
C MET A 481 6.91 -17.08 -1.90
N PRO A 482 6.78 -15.75 -1.83
CA PRO A 482 7.42 -14.96 -0.79
C PRO A 482 6.79 -15.27 0.58
N PRO A 483 7.38 -14.83 1.71
CA PRO A 483 8.68 -14.19 1.87
C PRO A 483 9.90 -15.10 1.63
N PRO A 484 11.13 -14.55 1.46
CA PRO A 484 11.45 -13.13 1.54
C PRO A 484 10.95 -12.37 0.32
N PHE A 485 10.35 -11.21 0.55
CA PHE A 485 10.02 -10.25 -0.50
C PHE A 485 11.29 -9.64 -1.07
N MET A 486 11.24 -9.28 -2.35
CA MET A 486 12.27 -8.39 -2.89
C MET A 486 12.06 -6.99 -2.34
N ASP A 487 13.15 -6.23 -2.24
CA ASP A 487 13.07 -4.80 -1.98
C ASP A 487 13.13 -4.02 -3.30
N LEU A 488 12.90 -2.71 -3.25
CA LEU A 488 12.98 -1.83 -4.40
C LEU A 488 14.38 -1.88 -5.04
N PRO A 489 14.47 -2.07 -6.36
CA PRO A 489 15.74 -1.94 -7.05
C PRO A 489 16.20 -0.48 -6.98
N CYS A 490 17.52 -0.27 -6.83
CA CYS A 490 18.11 1.03 -7.08
C CYS A 490 18.28 1.26 -8.60
N GLY A 491 18.37 2.52 -9.03
CA GLY A 491 18.59 2.89 -10.43
C GLY A 491 17.66 3.98 -10.95
N ASP A 492 17.85 4.35 -12.21
CA ASP A 492 17.19 5.49 -12.85
C ASP A 492 15.66 5.40 -12.82
N TRP A 493 15.12 4.17 -12.96
CA TRP A 493 13.68 3.92 -12.92
C TRP A 493 13.02 4.28 -11.59
N THR A 494 13.71 4.01 -10.48
CA THR A 494 13.19 4.29 -9.14
C THR A 494 13.71 5.62 -8.60
N GLY A 495 14.72 6.22 -9.22
CA GLY A 495 15.44 7.38 -8.69
C GLY A 495 16.17 7.10 -7.37
N LEU A 496 16.25 5.83 -6.96
CA LEU A 496 16.94 5.42 -5.75
C LEU A 496 18.43 5.24 -6.06
N LYS A 497 19.28 5.82 -5.21
CA LYS A 497 20.73 5.59 -5.29
C LYS A 497 21.07 4.14 -4.96
N CYS A 498 21.89 3.54 -5.82
CA CYS A 498 22.77 2.43 -5.48
C CYS A 498 23.97 3.01 -4.70
#